data_AF-A0AB40AVQ8-F1
#
_entry.id   AF-A0AB40AVQ8-F1
#
_cell.length_a   1.000
_cell.length_b   1.000
_cell.length_c   1.000
_cell.angle_alpha   90.00
_cell.angle_beta   90.00
_cell.angle_gamma   90.00
#
_symmetry.space_group_name_H-M   'P 1'
#
loop_
_entity.id
_entity.type
_entity.pdbx_description
1 polymer ?
#
loop_
_entity_poly.entity_id
_entity_poly.type
_entity_poly.pdbx_seq_one_letter_code
_entity_poly.pdbx_strand_id
1 'polypeptide(L)'
;MEGSESEAVFDACDLNPQRFINEVLNTSDDLLDGAFQFCLQQASIITGYGEKQSDELAKGVSYLRNMTQGILDKRMNIWEKYCLRHCFSVPEGFLLQKTQDLSVENLSLQEGGSEAELDSQLSSLREKLAAVRKESSELHREIQALEKQASLNNSYDASIAEALQLYEPNSTHEMFQAFQR
;
A
#
# COMPACT_ATOMS: atom_id res chain seq x y z
N MET A 1 0.01 24.94 11.10
CA MET A 1 0.25 23.71 11.87
C MET A 1 1.74 23.59 12.10
N GLU A 2 2.54 23.75 11.04
CA GLU A 2 3.95 24.15 11.16
C GLU A 2 4.12 25.44 11.98
N GLY A 3 4.98 25.39 12.99
CA GLY A 3 5.39 26.48 13.87
C GLY A 3 4.51 26.71 15.11
N SER A 4 3.59 25.81 15.46
CA SER A 4 2.68 26.02 16.61
C SER A 4 3.20 25.38 17.91
N GLU A 5 2.80 25.92 19.07
CA GLU A 5 3.13 25.32 20.38
C GLU A 5 2.65 23.87 20.49
N SER A 6 1.56 23.53 19.80
CA SER A 6 1.05 22.16 19.73
C SER A 6 2.01 21.20 19.02
N GLU A 7 2.68 21.68 17.97
CA GLU A 7 3.62 20.86 17.19
C GLU A 7 4.82 20.44 18.03
N ALA A 8 5.40 21.36 18.82
CA ALA A 8 6.52 21.05 19.72
C ALA A 8 6.16 19.99 20.76
N VAL A 9 4.90 19.97 21.23
CA VAL A 9 4.41 18.95 22.17
C VAL A 9 4.28 17.59 21.51
N PHE A 10 3.77 17.53 20.27
CA PHE A 10 3.64 16.28 19.53
C PHE A 10 5.00 15.73 19.10
N ASP A 11 5.92 16.59 18.66
CA ASP A 11 7.28 16.21 18.31
C ASP A 11 8.04 15.62 19.51
N ALA A 12 7.86 16.18 20.71
CA ALA A 12 8.44 15.62 21.93
C ALA A 12 7.89 14.23 22.30
N CYS A 13 6.74 13.86 21.74
CA CYS A 13 6.11 12.54 21.90
C CYS A 13 6.32 11.64 20.67
N ASP A 14 7.20 12.00 19.73
CA ASP A 14 7.41 11.33 18.44
C ASP A 14 6.11 11.14 17.64
N LEU A 15 5.14 12.03 17.82
CA LEU A 15 3.84 11.98 17.17
C LEU A 15 3.77 13.00 16.05
N ASN A 16 3.42 12.55 14.84
CA ASN A 16 3.14 13.43 13.71
C ASN A 16 1.65 13.34 13.34
N PRO A 17 0.83 14.35 13.75
CA PRO A 17 -0.61 14.38 13.45
C PRO A 17 -0.96 14.28 11.97
N GLN A 18 -0.23 14.99 11.10
CA GLN A 18 -0.51 14.97 9.66
C GLN A 18 -0.23 13.59 9.07
N ARG A 19 0.87 12.94 9.48
CA ARG A 19 1.20 11.58 9.05
C ARG A 19 0.11 10.59 9.47
N PHE A 20 -0.36 10.68 10.72
CA PHE A 20 -1.45 9.84 11.21
C PHE A 20 -2.73 10.02 10.38
N ILE A 21 -3.14 11.27 10.13
CA ILE A 21 -4.33 11.57 9.34
C ILE A 21 -4.21 11.03 7.91
N ASN A 22 -3.06 11.26 7.27
CA ASN A 22 -2.81 10.75 5.93
C ASN A 22 -2.91 9.21 5.88
N GLU A 23 -2.41 8.51 6.88
CA GLU A 23 -2.52 7.05 6.97
C GLU A 23 -3.98 6.59 7.03
N VAL A 24 -4.81 7.27 7.83
CA VAL A 24 -6.24 6.96 7.94
C VAL A 24 -6.98 7.26 6.64
N LEU A 25 -6.65 8.35 5.95
CA LEU A 25 -7.19 8.69 4.64
C LEU A 25 -6.86 7.60 3.62
N ASN A 26 -5.58 7.24 3.49
CA ASN A 26 -5.12 6.20 2.56
C ASN A 26 -5.77 4.86 2.86
N THR A 27 -5.83 4.46 4.13
CA THR A 27 -6.47 3.19 4.55
C THR A 27 -7.96 3.17 4.16
N SER A 28 -8.64 4.32 4.23
CA SER A 28 -10.05 4.43 3.87
C SER A 28 -10.26 4.27 2.36
N ASP A 29 -9.37 4.86 1.55
CA ASP A 29 -9.38 4.72 0.09
C ASP A 29 -9.06 3.26 -0.31
N ASP A 30 -8.03 2.65 0.28
CA ASP A 30 -7.67 1.25 0.03
C ASP A 30 -8.83 0.29 0.36
N LEU A 31 -9.54 0.54 1.47
CA LEU A 31 -10.70 -0.26 1.88
C LEU A 31 -11.85 -0.14 0.87
N LEU A 32 -12.11 1.09 0.40
CA LEU A 32 -13.14 1.34 -0.59
C LEU A 32 -12.81 0.61 -1.91
N ASP A 33 -11.56 0.72 -2.37
CA ASP A 33 -11.10 0.08 -3.59
C ASP A 33 -11.16 -1.44 -3.50
N GLY A 34 -10.68 -2.01 -2.39
CA GLY A 34 -10.76 -3.45 -2.16
C GLY A 34 -12.21 -3.96 -2.15
N ALA A 35 -13.14 -3.23 -1.51
CA ALA A 35 -14.54 -3.62 -1.44
C ALA A 35 -15.21 -3.61 -2.83
N PHE A 36 -14.98 -2.58 -3.65
CA PHE A 36 -15.57 -2.50 -4.98
C PHE A 36 -14.89 -3.45 -5.98
N GLN A 37 -13.59 -3.70 -5.85
CA GLN A 37 -12.90 -4.73 -6.63
C GLN A 37 -13.46 -6.12 -6.33
N PHE A 38 -13.72 -6.45 -5.07
CA PHE A 38 -14.38 -7.69 -4.69
C PHE A 38 -15.78 -7.82 -5.31
N CYS A 39 -16.58 -6.75 -5.30
CA CYS A 39 -17.89 -6.74 -5.95
C CYS A 39 -17.80 -7.05 -7.45
N LEU A 40 -16.82 -6.48 -8.15
CA LEU A 40 -16.58 -6.77 -9.58
C LEU A 40 -16.18 -8.23 -9.81
N GLN A 41 -15.30 -8.78 -8.96
CA GLN A 41 -14.90 -10.19 -9.06
C GLN A 41 -16.08 -11.13 -8.87
N GLN A 42 -16.94 -10.86 -7.88
CA GLN A 42 -18.12 -11.69 -7.61
C GLN A 42 -19.19 -11.56 -8.67
N ALA A 43 -19.36 -10.35 -9.23
CA ALA A 43 -20.26 -10.08 -10.34
C ALA A 43 -19.97 -10.99 -11.55
N SER A 44 -18.70 -11.18 -11.89
CA SER A 44 -18.28 -12.09 -12.98
C SER A 44 -18.65 -13.55 -12.73
N ILE A 45 -18.64 -14.00 -11.47
CA ILE A 45 -19.03 -15.36 -11.09
C ILE A 45 -20.56 -15.55 -11.21
N ILE A 46 -21.34 -14.55 -10.80
CA ILE A 46 -22.80 -14.63 -10.74
C ILE A 46 -23.46 -14.51 -12.11
N THR A 47 -22.93 -13.64 -12.99
CA THR A 47 -23.55 -13.33 -14.29
C THR A 47 -23.29 -14.39 -15.38
N GLY A 48 -22.29 -15.25 -15.20
CA GLY A 48 -22.02 -16.40 -16.08
C GLY A 48 -21.84 -16.05 -17.57
N TYR A 49 -20.60 -15.80 -18.01
CA TYR A 49 -20.11 -15.66 -19.41
C TYR A 49 -20.93 -14.81 -20.42
N GLY A 50 -22.03 -14.18 -20.04
CA GLY A 50 -22.78 -13.25 -20.88
C GLY A 50 -22.11 -11.89 -20.91
N GLU A 51 -21.28 -11.62 -21.92
CA GLU A 51 -20.48 -10.38 -22.06
C GLU A 51 -21.29 -9.10 -21.79
N LYS A 52 -22.50 -8.98 -22.36
CA LYS A 52 -23.34 -7.78 -22.18
C LYS A 52 -23.83 -7.57 -20.74
N GLN A 53 -24.19 -8.64 -20.02
CA GLN A 53 -24.64 -8.52 -18.62
C GLN A 53 -23.47 -8.22 -17.68
N SER A 54 -22.29 -8.76 -17.98
CA SER A 54 -21.06 -8.43 -17.27
C SER A 54 -20.69 -6.95 -17.44
N ASP A 55 -20.81 -6.41 -18.66
CA ASP A 55 -20.47 -5.01 -18.96
C ASP A 55 -21.43 -4.00 -18.30
N GLU A 56 -22.74 -4.26 -18.34
CA GLU A 56 -23.73 -3.40 -17.69
C GLU A 56 -23.56 -3.41 -16.16
N LEU A 57 -23.27 -4.57 -15.59
CA LEU A 57 -23.02 -4.71 -14.16
C LEU A 57 -21.71 -3.99 -13.75
N ALA A 58 -20.63 -4.13 -14.52
CA ALA A 58 -19.38 -3.43 -14.28
C ALA A 58 -19.55 -1.91 -14.30
N LYS A 59 -20.37 -1.39 -15.24
CA LYS A 59 -20.72 0.04 -15.30
C LYS A 59 -21.51 0.48 -14.06
N GLY A 60 -22.48 -0.32 -13.62
CA GLY A 60 -23.27 -0.05 -12.42
C GLY A 60 -22.40 -0.01 -11.16
N VAL A 61 -21.51 -0.99 -10.98
CA VAL A 61 -20.57 -1.05 -9.86
C VAL A 61 -19.62 0.15 -9.87
N SER A 62 -19.11 0.53 -11.06
CA SER A 62 -18.25 1.71 -11.22
C SER A 62 -18.98 3.01 -10.87
N TYR A 63 -20.24 3.16 -11.28
CA TYR A 63 -21.06 4.31 -10.91
C TYR A 63 -21.25 4.42 -9.39
N LEU A 64 -21.56 3.31 -8.73
CA LEU A 64 -21.71 3.25 -7.28
C LEU A 64 -20.38 3.57 -6.56
N ARG A 65 -19.25 3.02 -7.05
CA ARG A 65 -17.92 3.34 -6.50
C ARG A 65 -17.66 4.84 -6.57
N ASN A 66 -17.87 5.46 -7.73
CA ASN A 66 -17.61 6.90 -7.92
C ASN A 66 -18.52 7.77 -7.04
N MET A 67 -19.79 7.38 -6.89
CA MET A 67 -20.72 8.07 -5.99
C MET A 67 -20.27 7.95 -4.53
N THR A 68 -19.89 6.76 -4.08
CA THR A 68 -19.43 6.53 -2.71
C THR A 68 -18.11 7.25 -2.44
N GLN A 69 -17.13 7.18 -3.35
CA GLN A 69 -15.87 7.92 -3.26
C GLN A 69 -16.16 9.42 -3.09
N GLY A 70 -16.97 10.02 -3.96
CA GLY A 70 -17.25 11.45 -3.89
C GLY A 70 -17.97 11.89 -2.60
N ILE A 71 -18.71 11.00 -1.94
CA ILE A 71 -19.28 11.25 -0.61
C ILE A 71 -18.21 11.10 0.47
N LEU A 72 -17.40 10.04 0.39
CA LEU A 72 -16.34 9.74 1.33
C LEU A 72 -15.29 10.86 1.35
N ASP A 73 -14.80 11.30 0.19
CA ASP A 73 -13.83 12.39 0.03
C ASP A 73 -14.28 13.66 0.76
N LYS A 74 -15.56 14.04 0.58
CA LYS A 74 -16.12 15.22 1.23
C LYS A 74 -16.14 15.07 2.74
N ARG A 75 -16.54 13.90 3.24
CA ARG A 75 -16.59 13.63 4.68
C ARG A 75 -15.20 13.56 5.30
N MET A 76 -14.28 12.87 4.64
CA MET A 76 -12.90 12.72 5.09
C MET A 76 -12.14 14.06 5.06
N ASN A 77 -12.41 14.93 4.09
CA ASN A 77 -11.86 16.29 4.09
C ASN A 77 -12.33 17.15 5.26
N ILE A 78 -13.62 17.03 5.63
CA ILE A 78 -14.15 17.72 6.81
C ILE A 78 -13.56 17.13 8.09
N TRP A 79 -13.45 15.80 8.15
CA TRP A 79 -12.86 15.09 9.28
C TRP A 79 -11.39 15.47 9.49
N GLU A 80 -10.56 15.50 8.44
CA GLU A 80 -9.18 15.96 8.50
C GLU A 80 -9.09 17.37 9.09
N LYS A 81 -9.86 18.32 8.53
CA LYS A 81 -9.89 19.70 9.03
C LYS A 81 -10.30 19.78 10.49
N TYR A 82 -11.26 18.95 10.92
CA TYR A 82 -11.69 18.89 12.30
C TYR A 82 -10.58 18.37 13.22
N CYS A 83 -9.93 17.26 12.85
CA CYS A 83 -8.83 16.68 13.60
C CYS A 83 -7.69 17.68 13.80
N LEU A 84 -7.29 18.37 12.73
CA LEU A 84 -6.21 19.35 12.78
C LEU A 84 -6.52 20.59 13.61
N ARG A 85 -7.80 20.94 13.73
CA ARG A 85 -8.23 22.11 14.50
C ARG A 85 -8.52 21.81 15.96
N HIS A 86 -8.96 20.59 16.28
CA HIS A 86 -9.57 20.29 17.57
C HIS A 86 -9.03 19.04 18.26
N CYS A 87 -8.62 18.01 17.51
CA CYS A 87 -8.07 16.80 18.10
C CYS A 87 -6.57 16.94 18.37
N PHE A 88 -5.85 17.53 17.42
CA PHE A 88 -4.42 17.78 17.49
C PHE A 88 -4.12 19.25 17.75
N SER A 89 -4.85 19.82 18.71
CA SER A 89 -4.63 21.16 19.22
C SER A 89 -4.36 21.08 20.72
N VAL A 90 -3.25 21.65 21.15
CA VAL A 90 -2.90 21.77 22.55
C VAL A 90 -3.53 23.04 23.12
N PRO A 91 -4.24 22.97 24.27
CA PRO A 91 -4.82 24.15 24.90
C PRO A 91 -3.76 25.22 25.23
N GLU A 92 -4.15 26.48 25.11
CA GLU A 92 -3.27 27.60 25.46
C GLU A 92 -2.82 27.49 26.93
N GLY A 93 -1.51 27.68 27.15
CA GLY A 93 -0.91 27.58 28.49
C GLY A 93 -0.60 26.15 28.94
N PHE A 94 -0.81 25.14 28.08
CA PHE A 94 -0.28 23.81 28.34
C PHE A 94 1.24 23.84 28.25
N LEU A 95 1.88 23.64 29.39
CA LEU A 95 3.31 23.40 29.46
C LEU A 95 3.51 21.91 29.48
N LEU A 96 4.08 21.36 28.40
CA LEU A 96 4.66 20.03 28.47
C LEU A 96 5.72 20.09 29.57
N GLN A 97 5.48 19.39 30.70
CA GLN A 97 6.49 19.24 31.72
C GLN A 97 7.68 18.62 31.03
N LYS A 98 8.68 19.47 30.76
CA LYS A 98 9.94 19.05 30.18
C LYS A 98 10.39 17.90 31.05
N THR A 99 10.74 16.78 30.44
CA THR A 99 11.19 15.53 31.09
C THR A 99 12.38 15.74 32.07
N GLN A 100 12.84 16.99 32.24
CA GLN A 100 13.78 17.46 33.24
C GLN A 100 13.22 17.51 34.68
N ASP A 101 11.91 17.57 34.90
CA ASP A 101 11.33 17.69 36.27
C ASP A 101 10.55 16.46 36.75
N LEU A 102 10.62 15.33 36.05
CA LEU A 102 10.46 14.04 36.71
C LEU A 102 11.75 13.78 37.50
N SER A 103 11.86 14.49 38.63
CA SER A 103 12.83 14.19 39.67
C SER A 103 12.89 12.68 39.83
N VAL A 104 14.12 12.20 39.75
CA VAL A 104 14.63 10.82 39.86
C VAL A 104 14.03 10.02 41.04
N GLU A 105 13.19 10.62 41.88
CA GLU A 105 12.55 10.00 43.05
C GLU A 105 11.22 9.29 42.79
N ASN A 106 10.40 9.66 41.78
CA ASN A 106 9.02 9.12 41.67
C ASN A 106 8.77 8.02 40.63
N LEU A 107 9.78 7.59 39.88
CA LEU A 107 9.70 6.41 39.01
C LEU A 107 10.54 5.25 39.57
N SER A 108 10.37 4.97 40.85
CA SER A 108 10.84 3.73 41.49
C SER A 108 10.00 2.51 41.05
N LEU A 109 9.89 2.29 39.74
CA LEU A 109 9.56 1.01 39.14
C LEU A 109 10.62 0.76 38.06
N GLN A 110 11.78 0.29 38.52
CA GLN A 110 12.52 -0.84 37.94
C GLN A 110 12.19 -1.07 36.47
N GLU A 111 13.01 -0.58 35.53
CA GLU A 111 14.07 -1.40 34.94
C GLU A 111 15.10 -0.49 34.26
N GLY A 112 16.04 0.01 35.06
CA GLY A 112 17.25 0.66 34.57
C GLY A 112 18.19 -0.42 34.04
N GLY A 113 18.04 -0.80 32.77
CA GLY A 113 19.12 -1.45 32.05
C GLY A 113 20.33 -0.53 32.07
N SER A 114 21.48 -1.03 32.51
CA SER A 114 22.70 -0.22 32.59
C SER A 114 22.99 0.46 31.23
N GLU A 115 23.62 1.63 31.23
CA GLU A 115 24.01 2.31 29.98
C GLU A 115 24.77 1.37 29.01
N ALA A 116 25.57 0.45 29.57
CA ALA A 116 26.25 -0.61 28.83
C ALA A 116 25.29 -1.66 28.20
N GLU A 117 24.16 -1.95 28.84
CA GLU A 117 23.14 -2.84 28.30
C GLU A 117 22.38 -2.17 27.16
N LEU A 118 22.04 -0.90 27.30
CA LEU A 118 21.45 -0.10 26.22
C LEU A 118 22.39 -0.02 25.01
N ASP A 119 23.68 0.24 25.22
CA ASP A 119 24.69 0.24 24.15
C ASP A 119 24.82 -1.13 23.47
N SER A 120 24.73 -2.21 24.24
CA SER A 120 24.74 -3.58 23.72
C SER A 120 23.49 -3.85 22.87
N GLN A 121 22.30 -3.46 23.34
CA GLN A 121 21.06 -3.60 22.58
C GLN A 121 21.09 -2.76 21.30
N LEU A 122 21.62 -1.54 21.37
CA LEU A 122 21.72 -0.64 20.23
C LEU A 122 22.71 -1.18 19.19
N SER A 123 23.83 -1.76 19.63
CA SER A 123 24.78 -2.46 18.76
C SER A 123 24.14 -3.69 18.11
N SER A 124 23.39 -4.49 18.88
CA SER A 124 22.63 -5.64 18.37
C SER A 124 21.60 -5.22 17.31
N LEU A 125 20.88 -4.12 17.53
CA LEU A 125 19.92 -3.59 16.57
C LEU A 125 20.59 -3.07 15.29
N ARG A 126 21.75 -2.41 15.42
CA ARG A 126 22.54 -1.96 14.25
C ARG A 126 23.02 -3.15 13.41
N GLU A 127 23.48 -4.22 14.05
CA GLU A 127 23.87 -5.45 13.37
C GLU A 127 22.68 -6.11 12.67
N LYS A 128 21.53 -6.24 13.36
CA LYS A 128 20.29 -6.77 12.75
C LYS A 128 19.84 -5.92 11.57
N LEU A 129 19.88 -4.60 11.69
CA LEU A 129 19.54 -3.69 10.60
C LEU A 129 20.49 -3.86 9.40
N ALA A 130 21.78 -4.02 9.64
CA ALA A 130 22.77 -4.28 8.59
C ALA A 130 22.50 -5.62 7.89
N ALA A 131 22.16 -6.67 8.65
CA ALA A 131 21.79 -7.97 8.11
C ALA A 131 20.53 -7.90 7.24
N VAL A 132 19.45 -7.28 7.74
CA VAL A 132 18.19 -7.10 6.99
C VAL A 132 18.41 -6.26 5.73
N ARG A 133 19.23 -5.20 5.80
CA ARG A 133 19.56 -4.40 4.61
C ARG A 133 20.29 -5.23 3.55
N LYS A 134 21.22 -6.11 3.96
CA LYS A 134 21.92 -7.00 3.05
C LYS A 134 20.95 -8.00 2.41
N GLU A 135 20.13 -8.66 3.21
CA GLU A 135 19.11 -9.61 2.73
C GLU A 135 18.11 -8.93 1.78
N SER A 136 17.62 -7.75 2.13
CA SER A 136 16.74 -6.95 1.26
C SER A 136 17.40 -6.63 -0.09
N SER A 137 18.71 -6.33 -0.11
CA SER A 137 19.44 -6.10 -1.36
C SER A 137 19.62 -7.38 -2.20
N GLU A 138 19.75 -8.54 -1.55
CA GLU A 138 19.84 -9.84 -2.22
C GLU A 138 18.48 -10.23 -2.83
N LEU A 139 17.40 -10.13 -2.05
CA LEU A 139 16.02 -10.35 -2.53
C LEU A 139 15.66 -9.42 -3.68
N HIS A 140 16.05 -8.13 -3.62
CA HIS A 140 15.78 -7.20 -4.71
C HIS A 140 16.51 -7.60 -6.01
N ARG A 141 17.74 -8.14 -5.91
CA ARG A 141 18.45 -8.68 -7.07
C ARG A 141 17.75 -9.92 -7.63
N GLU A 142 17.22 -10.78 -6.77
CA GLU A 142 16.46 -11.95 -7.17
C GLU A 142 15.18 -11.57 -7.91
N ILE A 143 14.41 -10.60 -7.39
CA ILE A 143 13.23 -10.06 -8.06
C ILE A 143 13.58 -9.56 -9.46
N GLN A 144 14.63 -8.74 -9.61
CA GLN A 144 15.06 -8.27 -10.93
C GLN A 144 15.48 -9.39 -11.89
N ALA A 145 16.08 -10.47 -11.37
CA ALA A 145 16.45 -11.63 -12.18
C ALA A 145 15.20 -12.38 -12.66
N LEU A 146 14.22 -12.59 -11.77
CA LEU A 146 12.94 -13.23 -12.09
C LEU A 146 12.11 -12.41 -13.07
N GLU A 147 12.07 -11.09 -12.93
CA GLU A 147 11.39 -10.18 -13.89
C GLU A 147 12.00 -10.29 -15.29
N LYS A 148 13.33 -10.34 -15.39
CA LYS A 148 14.02 -10.56 -16.67
C LYS A 148 13.68 -11.93 -17.26
N GLN A 149 13.63 -12.97 -16.44
CA GLN A 149 13.25 -14.30 -16.90
C GLN A 149 11.79 -14.35 -17.37
N ALA A 150 10.86 -13.74 -16.63
CA ALA A 150 9.45 -13.66 -16.99
C ALA A 150 9.25 -12.90 -18.31
N SER A 151 9.95 -11.77 -18.50
CA SER A 151 9.87 -11.02 -19.75
C SER A 151 10.42 -11.80 -20.95
N LEU A 152 11.52 -12.55 -20.78
CA LEU A 152 12.03 -13.45 -21.83
C LEU A 152 11.05 -14.59 -22.13
N ASN A 153 10.47 -15.22 -21.11
CA ASN A 153 9.48 -16.28 -21.30
C ASN A 153 8.24 -15.76 -22.04
N ASN A 154 7.71 -14.60 -21.63
CA ASN A 154 6.58 -13.98 -22.33
C ASN A 154 6.90 -13.67 -23.79
N SER A 155 8.12 -13.21 -24.09
CA SER A 155 8.58 -13.01 -25.47
C SER A 155 8.65 -14.32 -26.25
N TYR A 156 9.11 -15.40 -25.62
CA TYR A 156 9.19 -16.73 -26.23
C TYR A 156 7.79 -17.29 -26.52
N ASP A 157 6.87 -17.17 -25.56
CA ASP A 157 5.47 -17.58 -25.71
C ASP A 157 4.79 -16.80 -26.83
N ALA A 158 5.06 -15.49 -26.94
CA ALA A 158 4.57 -14.68 -28.06
C ALA A 158 5.14 -15.15 -29.41
N SER A 159 6.45 -15.42 -29.50
CA SER A 159 7.07 -15.95 -30.73
C SER A 159 6.56 -17.35 -31.10
N ILE A 160 6.28 -18.22 -30.13
CA ILE A 160 5.63 -19.52 -30.38
C ILE A 160 4.21 -19.31 -30.89
N ALA A 161 3.44 -18.42 -30.26
CA ALA A 161 2.08 -18.14 -30.68
C ALA A 161 2.04 -17.63 -32.14
N GLU A 162 2.96 -16.74 -32.51
CA GLU A 162 3.14 -16.27 -33.89
C GLU A 162 3.53 -17.42 -34.84
N ALA A 163 4.47 -18.28 -34.45
CA ALA A 163 4.84 -19.43 -35.26
C ALA A 163 3.68 -20.42 -35.44
N LEU A 164 2.86 -20.65 -34.41
CA LEU A 164 1.67 -21.49 -34.48
C LEU A 164 0.60 -20.89 -35.40
N GLN A 165 0.44 -19.56 -35.42
CA GLN A 165 -0.45 -18.89 -36.39
C GLN A 165 0.00 -19.11 -37.83
N LEU A 166 1.31 -19.21 -38.11
CA LEU A 166 1.80 -19.53 -39.46
C LEU A 166 1.45 -20.96 -39.91
N TYR A 167 1.23 -21.89 -38.97
CA TYR A 167 0.83 -23.27 -39.22
C TYR A 167 -0.68 -23.50 -39.10
N GLU A 168 -1.48 -22.44 -38.96
CA GLU A 168 -2.94 -22.52 -38.84
C GLU A 168 -3.54 -23.28 -40.04
N PRO A 169 -4.50 -24.21 -39.82
CA PRO A 169 -4.91 -25.22 -40.79
C PRO A 169 -5.45 -24.69 -42.13
N ASN A 170 -5.82 -23.42 -42.22
CA ASN A 170 -6.25 -22.79 -43.47
C ASN A 170 -5.09 -22.69 -44.50
N SER A 171 -3.86 -22.42 -44.05
CA SER A 171 -2.69 -22.29 -44.93
C SER A 171 -2.24 -23.64 -45.49
N THR A 172 -2.26 -24.69 -44.67
CA THR A 172 -1.86 -26.03 -45.09
C THR A 172 -2.93 -26.72 -45.94
N HIS A 173 -4.21 -26.49 -45.66
CA HIS A 173 -5.33 -27.02 -46.45
C HIS A 173 -5.41 -26.38 -47.85
N GLU A 174 -5.17 -25.07 -47.97
CA GLU A 174 -5.11 -24.39 -49.28
C GLU A 174 -3.89 -24.80 -50.12
N MET A 175 -2.71 -24.95 -49.50
CA MET A 175 -1.53 -25.48 -50.21
C MET A 175 -1.74 -26.92 -50.68
N PHE A 176 -2.34 -27.80 -49.87
CA PHE A 176 -2.60 -29.18 -50.27
C PHE A 176 -3.62 -29.29 -51.42
N GLN A 177 -4.64 -28.43 -51.45
CA GLN A 177 -5.59 -28.37 -52.57
C GLN A 177 -4.94 -27.83 -53.86
N ALA A 178 -3.98 -26.90 -53.77
CA ALA A 178 -3.26 -26.38 -54.93
C ALA A 178 -2.32 -27.43 -55.58
N PHE A 179 -1.81 -28.40 -54.82
CA PHE A 179 -1.01 -29.51 -55.32
C PHE A 179 -1.82 -30.67 -55.94
N GLN A 180 -3.15 -30.65 -55.84
CA GLN A 180 -4.06 -31.67 -56.41
C GLN A 180 -4.73 -31.25 -57.73
N ARG A 181 -4.33 -30.14 -58.34
CA ARG A 181 -4.66 -29.76 -59.73
C ARG A 181 -3.47 -30.01 -60.65
#